data_AF-A0A9P3ME46-F1
#
_entry.id   AF-A0A9P3ME46-F1
#
_cell.length_a   1.000
_cell.length_b   1.000
_cell.length_c   1.000
_cell.angle_alpha   90.00
_cell.angle_beta   90.00
_cell.angle_gamma   90.00
#
_symmetry.space_group_name_H-M   'P 1'
#
loop_
_entity.id
_entity.type
_entity.pdbx_description
1 polymer ?
#
loop_
_entity_poly.entity_id
_entity_poly.type
_entity_poly.pdbx_seq_one_letter_code
_entity_poly.pdbx_strand_id
1 'polypeptide(L)'
;LEVLRCQWVWKYKHNPDGTIERPKSRLVVMGNTQKLGVHYEEVYSPVGKHATLRGILGISAALGLDIHHMDVKTAFLHGDLEEELYMRQPPGFDDGSHRVCRLKKSIYGLKQAPRQWYLKFDEALMDFGFERSECDPACTTL
;
A
#
# COMPACT_ATOMS: atom_id res chain seq x y z
N LEU A 1 1.19 1.95 -25.72
CA LEU A 1 1.60 1.64 -24.33
C LEU A 1 2.25 2.89 -23.73
N GLU A 2 1.59 3.52 -22.76
CA GLU A 2 2.12 4.70 -22.08
C GLU A 2 3.02 4.25 -20.93
N VAL A 3 4.30 4.67 -20.97
CA VAL A 3 5.31 4.24 -19.99
C VAL A 3 5.37 5.24 -18.85
N LEU A 4 5.12 4.76 -17.63
CA LEU A 4 5.13 5.59 -16.43
C LEU A 4 6.53 6.05 -16.07
N ARG A 5 6.64 7.30 -15.60
CA ARG A 5 7.89 7.83 -15.04
C ARG A 5 8.03 7.42 -13.58
N CYS A 6 9.27 7.36 -13.10
CA CYS A 6 9.57 7.09 -11.70
C CYS A 6 10.69 8.00 -11.20
N GLN A 7 10.81 8.11 -9.88
CA GLN A 7 11.86 8.86 -9.21
C GLN A 7 12.20 8.26 -7.86
N TRP A 8 13.41 8.53 -7.39
CA TRP A 8 13.82 8.23 -6.02
C TRP A 8 13.36 9.33 -5.08
N VAL A 9 12.62 8.95 -4.04
CA VAL A 9 12.28 9.82 -2.92
C VAL A 9 13.19 9.48 -1.76
N TRP A 10 14.02 10.45 -1.36
CA TRP A 10 14.98 10.33 -0.27
C TRP A 10 14.43 10.98 0.99
N LYS A 11 14.64 10.32 2.14
CA LYS A 11 14.22 10.80 3.45
C LYS A 11 15.18 10.31 4.52
N TYR A 12 15.54 11.16 5.47
CA TYR A 12 16.20 10.72 6.70
C TYR A 12 15.15 10.27 7.72
N LYS A 13 15.40 9.11 8.34
CA LYS A 13 14.67 8.69 9.54
C LYS A 13 15.42 9.24 10.74
N HIS A 14 14.71 9.87 11.66
CA HIS A 14 15.27 10.47 12.86
C HIS A 14 14.89 9.65 14.10
N ASN A 15 15.79 9.62 15.07
CA ASN A 15 15.53 9.15 16.42
C ASN A 15 14.62 10.13 17.19
N PRO A 16 14.05 9.73 18.34
CA PRO A 16 13.25 10.63 19.19
C PRO A 16 14.00 11.89 19.64
N ASP A 17 15.32 11.83 19.75
CA ASP A 17 16.19 12.96 20.10
C ASP A 17 16.53 13.89 18.91
N GLY A 18 16.01 13.58 17.72
CA GLY A 18 16.24 14.35 16.49
C GLY A 18 17.48 13.95 15.68
N THR A 19 18.34 13.07 16.21
CA THR A 19 19.53 12.59 15.47
C THR A 19 19.13 11.71 14.29
N ILE A 20 19.97 11.63 13.25
CA ILE A 20 19.69 10.79 12.08
C ILE A 20 19.90 9.33 12.47
N GLU A 21 18.84 8.52 12.43
CA GLU A 21 18.89 7.07 12.60
C GLU A 21 19.46 6.42 11.32
N ARG A 22 18.84 6.71 10.16
CA ARG A 22 19.27 6.16 8.87
C ARG A 22 18.73 6.93 7.68
N PRO A 23 19.47 6.98 6.54
CA PRO A 23 18.90 7.36 5.27
C PRO A 23 17.91 6.29 4.77
N LYS A 24 16.86 6.74 4.09
CA LYS A 24 15.85 5.90 3.46
C LYS A 24 15.57 6.42 2.06
N SER A 25 15.49 5.49 1.11
CA SER A 25 15.01 5.78 -0.25
C SER A 25 13.79 4.95 -0.56
N ARG A 26 12.96 5.46 -1.47
CA ARG A 26 11.87 4.71 -2.09
C ARG A 26 11.86 5.04 -3.56
N LEU A 27 11.74 4.01 -4.40
CA LEU A 27 11.37 4.22 -5.79
C LEU A 27 9.86 4.46 -5.86
N VAL A 28 9.46 5.55 -6.49
CA VAL A 28 8.07 6.00 -6.55
C VAL A 28 7.70 6.27 -8.00
N VAL A 29 6.59 5.69 -8.44
CA VAL A 29 5.97 6.00 -9.73
C VAL A 29 5.31 7.37 -9.66
N MET A 30 5.40 8.14 -10.72
CA MET A 30 4.75 9.44 -10.85
C MET A 30 3.24 9.25 -11.12
N GLY A 31 2.46 8.93 -10.07
CA GLY A 31 1.01 8.72 -10.20
C GLY A 31 0.24 9.92 -10.74
N ASN A 32 0.78 11.13 -10.64
CA ASN A 32 0.21 12.32 -11.27
C ASN A 32 0.17 12.24 -12.81
N THR A 33 0.95 11.35 -13.44
CA THR A 33 0.88 11.09 -14.88
C THR A 33 -0.07 9.96 -15.25
N GLN A 34 -0.65 9.23 -14.28
CA GLN A 34 -1.62 8.17 -14.56
C GLN A 34 -3.00 8.74 -14.92
N LYS A 35 -3.62 8.10 -15.89
CA LYS A 35 -4.96 8.40 -16.44
C LYS A 35 -5.94 7.27 -16.13
N LEU A 36 -7.13 7.64 -15.64
CA LEU A 36 -8.27 6.74 -15.44
C LEU A 36 -8.68 6.11 -16.77
N GLY A 37 -9.00 4.82 -16.77
CA GLY A 37 -9.38 4.04 -17.96
C GLY A 37 -8.19 3.68 -18.87
N VAL A 38 -6.98 4.10 -18.52
CA VAL A 38 -5.75 3.73 -19.25
C VAL A 38 -4.78 2.98 -18.34
N HIS A 39 -4.53 3.51 -17.14
CA HIS A 39 -3.54 2.95 -16.20
C HIS A 39 -4.16 2.35 -14.94
N TYR A 40 -5.44 2.64 -14.71
CA TYR A 40 -6.24 2.12 -13.60
C TYR A 40 -7.71 2.34 -13.90
N GLU A 41 -8.56 1.49 -13.35
CA GLU A 41 -10.02 1.65 -13.40
C GLU A 41 -10.59 2.15 -12.07
N GLU A 42 -10.03 1.68 -10.95
CA GLU A 42 -10.51 2.03 -9.61
C GLU A 42 -9.35 2.25 -8.63
N VAL A 43 -9.53 3.20 -7.72
CA VAL A 43 -8.53 3.58 -6.70
C VAL A 43 -9.09 3.56 -5.28
N TYR A 44 -10.38 3.26 -5.12
CA TYR A 44 -11.02 3.26 -3.82
C TYR A 44 -10.40 2.17 -2.93
N SER A 45 -10.06 2.54 -1.70
CA SER A 45 -9.58 1.64 -0.65
C SER A 45 -10.29 2.03 0.64
N PRO A 46 -10.93 1.09 1.35
CA PRO A 46 -11.50 1.35 2.66
C PRO A 46 -10.46 1.88 3.65
N VAL A 47 -10.92 2.73 4.58
CA VAL A 47 -10.14 3.25 5.70
C VAL A 47 -10.95 3.03 6.97
N GLY A 48 -10.32 2.40 7.97
CA GLY A 48 -10.97 2.09 9.24
C GLY A 48 -11.50 3.33 9.94
N LYS A 49 -12.74 3.25 10.41
CA LYS A 49 -13.37 4.36 11.14
C LYS A 49 -12.85 4.40 12.57
N HIS A 50 -12.57 5.60 13.07
CA HIS A 50 -12.19 5.79 14.48
C HIS A 50 -13.27 5.31 15.46
N ALA A 51 -14.55 5.39 15.08
CA ALA A 51 -15.65 4.86 15.89
C ALA A 51 -15.51 3.34 16.09
N THR A 52 -15.25 2.59 15.00
CA THR A 52 -15.02 1.13 15.02
C THR A 52 -13.82 0.79 15.89
N LEU A 53 -12.68 1.46 15.69
CA LEU A 53 -11.47 1.23 16.49
C LEU A 53 -11.74 1.46 17.98
N ARG A 54 -12.38 2.57 18.36
CA ARG A 54 -12.73 2.85 19.76
C ARG A 54 -13.70 1.82 20.33
N GLY A 55 -14.66 1.35 19.53
CA GLY A 55 -15.58 0.29 19.92
C GLY A 55 -14.86 -1.00 20.27
N ILE A 56 -13.95 -1.47 19.39
CA ILE A 56 -13.14 -2.67 19.62
C ILE A 56 -12.27 -2.50 20.88
N LEU A 57 -11.61 -1.36 21.04
CA LEU A 57 -10.80 -1.07 22.24
C LEU A 57 -11.66 -1.08 23.52
N GLY A 58 -12.87 -0.49 23.47
CA GLY A 58 -13.79 -0.45 24.61
C GLY A 58 -14.29 -1.84 25.01
N ILE A 59 -14.68 -2.67 24.03
CA ILE A 59 -15.09 -4.07 24.25
C ILE A 59 -13.92 -4.85 24.86
N SER A 60 -12.72 -4.71 24.30
CA SER A 60 -11.53 -5.41 24.78
C SER A 60 -11.22 -5.04 26.24
N ALA A 61 -11.29 -3.75 26.59
CA ALA A 61 -11.08 -3.30 27.96
C ALA A 61 -12.16 -3.81 28.93
N ALA A 62 -13.43 -3.84 28.51
CA ALA A 62 -14.53 -4.31 29.34
C ALA A 62 -14.49 -5.82 29.60
N LEU A 63 -14.03 -6.60 28.62
CA LEU A 63 -13.94 -8.06 28.69
C LEU A 63 -12.56 -8.58 29.12
N GLY A 64 -11.58 -7.70 29.34
CA GLY A 64 -10.21 -8.08 29.68
C GLY A 64 -9.49 -8.85 28.58
N LEU A 65 -9.77 -8.52 27.30
CA LEU A 65 -9.14 -9.17 26.14
C LEU A 65 -7.80 -8.52 25.80
N ASP A 66 -6.85 -9.34 25.36
CA ASP A 66 -5.57 -8.88 24.84
C ASP A 66 -5.70 -8.34 23.41
N ILE A 67 -4.93 -7.29 23.11
CA ILE A 67 -4.89 -6.65 21.79
C ILE A 67 -3.48 -6.78 21.21
N HIS A 68 -3.41 -7.40 20.03
CA HIS A 68 -2.18 -7.49 19.26
C HIS A 68 -2.18 -6.46 18.14
N HIS A 69 -1.08 -5.71 18.02
CA HIS A 69 -0.87 -4.74 16.94
C HIS A 69 0.22 -5.23 15.99
N MET A 70 -0.08 -5.23 14.69
CA MET A 70 0.84 -5.62 13.63
C MET A 70 0.99 -4.49 12.61
N ASP A 71 2.23 -4.11 12.30
CA ASP A 71 2.57 -3.17 11.22
C ASP A 71 3.22 -3.93 10.06
N VAL A 72 2.57 -3.90 8.89
CA VAL A 72 3.06 -4.60 7.70
C VAL A 72 4.11 -3.75 7.00
N LYS A 73 5.35 -4.26 6.98
CA LYS A 73 6.44 -3.61 6.25
C LYS A 73 6.13 -3.60 4.76
N THR A 74 6.33 -2.43 4.14
CA THR A 74 6.21 -2.25 2.68
C THR A 74 4.87 -2.74 2.09
N ALA A 75 3.76 -2.56 2.81
CA ALA A 75 2.41 -2.98 2.42
C ALA A 75 2.08 -2.81 0.91
N PHE A 76 2.32 -1.62 0.34
CA PHE A 76 2.03 -1.36 -1.08
C PHE A 76 2.87 -2.16 -2.08
N LEU A 77 3.93 -2.87 -1.67
CA LEU A 77 4.71 -3.75 -2.55
C LEU A 77 4.16 -5.18 -2.61
N HIS A 78 3.20 -5.51 -1.75
CA HIS A 78 2.58 -6.83 -1.71
C HIS A 78 1.35 -6.94 -2.60
N GLY A 79 0.69 -5.81 -2.89
CA GLY A 79 -0.49 -5.73 -3.74
C GLY A 79 -0.23 -6.24 -5.16
N ASP A 80 -1.12 -7.09 -5.64
CA ASP A 80 -1.11 -7.58 -7.01
C ASP A 80 -1.58 -6.48 -7.97
N LEU A 81 -1.11 -6.49 -9.21
CA LEU A 81 -1.60 -5.56 -10.23
C LEU A 81 -2.55 -6.30 -11.15
N GLU A 82 -3.77 -5.78 -11.27
CA GLU A 82 -4.74 -6.23 -12.28
C GLU A 82 -4.33 -5.74 -13.67
N GLU A 83 -3.79 -4.52 -13.75
CA GLU A 83 -3.39 -3.91 -15.02
C GLU A 83 -1.93 -4.22 -15.40
N GLU A 84 -1.67 -4.37 -16.70
CA GLU A 84 -0.30 -4.48 -17.20
C GLU A 84 0.35 -3.09 -17.32
N LEU A 85 1.18 -2.74 -16.34
CA LEU A 85 1.87 -1.45 -16.27
C LEU A 85 3.36 -1.55 -16.57
N TYR A 86 3.85 -0.54 -17.29
CA TYR A 86 5.26 -0.37 -17.61
C TYR A 86 5.77 0.94 -17.04
N MET A 87 7.00 0.91 -16.54
CA MET A 87 7.71 2.02 -15.93
C MET A 87 9.07 2.18 -16.60
N ARG A 88 9.56 3.41 -16.73
CA ARG A 88 10.95 3.65 -17.13
C ARG A 88 11.91 2.98 -16.14
N GLN A 89 13.11 2.62 -16.62
CA GLN A 89 14.17 2.18 -15.73
C GLN A 89 14.41 3.24 -14.63
N PRO A 90 14.63 2.82 -13.38
CA PRO A 90 14.91 3.74 -12.29
C PRO A 90 16.15 4.61 -12.59
N PRO A 91 16.18 5.89 -12.17
CA PRO A 91 17.39 6.69 -12.29
C PRO A 91 18.59 5.97 -11.64
N GLY A 92 19.71 5.89 -12.35
CA GLY A 92 20.91 5.13 -11.93
C GLY A 92 20.92 3.65 -12.34
N PHE A 93 19.82 3.13 -12.89
CA PHE A 93 19.71 1.77 -13.44
C PHE A 93 19.42 1.78 -14.95
N ASP A 94 19.39 2.96 -15.57
CA ASP A 94 19.29 3.10 -17.02
C ASP A 94 20.60 2.63 -17.66
N ASP A 95 20.51 1.59 -18.49
CA ASP A 95 21.64 0.98 -19.19
C ASP A 95 21.78 1.47 -20.64
N GLY A 96 21.02 2.49 -21.03
CA GLY A 96 20.98 3.03 -22.39
C GLY A 96 20.28 2.10 -23.40
N SER A 97 19.73 0.96 -22.94
CA SER A 97 19.06 0.00 -23.83
C SER A 97 17.65 0.44 -24.24
N HIS A 98 17.14 1.53 -23.66
CA HIS A 98 15.76 1.99 -23.78
C HIS A 98 14.70 0.95 -23.35
N ARG A 99 15.11 -0.07 -22.59
CA ARG A 99 14.19 -1.04 -22.00
C ARG A 99 13.33 -0.39 -20.93
N VAL A 100 12.20 -1.03 -20.67
CA VAL A 100 11.24 -0.62 -19.64
C VAL A 100 11.02 -1.76 -18.65
N CYS A 101 10.64 -1.41 -17.43
CA CYS A 101 10.31 -2.37 -16.38
C CYS A 101 8.80 -2.66 -16.42
N ARG A 102 8.42 -3.93 -16.61
CA ARG A 102 7.06 -4.38 -16.35
C ARG A 102 6.86 -4.50 -14.84
N LEU A 103 5.87 -3.80 -14.29
CA LEU A 103 5.52 -3.90 -12.88
C LEU A 103 4.74 -5.21 -12.64
N LYS A 104 5.27 -6.08 -11.77
CA LYS A 104 4.62 -7.34 -11.37
C LYS A 104 3.73 -7.19 -10.13
N LYS A 105 3.99 -6.15 -9.35
CA LYS A 105 3.33 -5.82 -8.08
C LYS A 105 3.14 -4.31 -8.03
N SER A 106 2.23 -3.85 -7.18
CA SER A 106 2.04 -2.43 -6.96
C SER A 106 3.32 -1.81 -6.36
N ILE A 107 3.50 -0.52 -6.59
CA ILE A 107 4.62 0.26 -6.06
C ILE A 107 4.11 1.61 -5.58
N TYR A 108 4.87 2.25 -4.69
CA TYR A 108 4.60 3.59 -4.22
C TYR A 108 4.32 4.55 -5.37
N GLY A 109 3.32 5.40 -5.17
CA GLY A 109 2.96 6.45 -6.13
C GLY A 109 2.00 6.00 -7.22
N LEU A 110 1.74 4.70 -7.40
CA LEU A 110 0.57 4.28 -8.17
C LEU A 110 -0.70 4.71 -7.46
N LYS A 111 -1.66 5.27 -8.21
CA LYS A 111 -2.94 5.73 -7.64
C LYS A 111 -3.76 4.58 -7.05
N GLN A 112 -3.69 3.38 -7.64
CA GLN A 112 -4.39 2.20 -7.16
C GLN A 112 -3.61 1.38 -6.11
N ALA A 113 -2.38 1.75 -5.75
CA ALA A 113 -1.57 0.97 -4.81
C ALA A 113 -2.25 0.71 -3.44
N PRO A 114 -2.98 1.67 -2.83
CA PRO A 114 -3.71 1.40 -1.59
C PRO A 114 -4.80 0.33 -1.77
N ARG A 115 -5.57 0.41 -2.88
CA ARG A 115 -6.61 -0.58 -3.22
C ARG A 115 -6.02 -1.97 -3.42
N GLN A 116 -4.93 -2.07 -4.17
CA GLN A 116 -4.29 -3.36 -4.44
C GLN A 116 -3.71 -4.01 -3.18
N TRP A 117 -3.21 -3.19 -2.25
CA TRP A 117 -2.85 -3.69 -0.92
C TRP A 117 -4.09 -4.16 -0.14
N TYR A 118 -5.16 -3.37 -0.10
CA TYR A 118 -6.39 -3.73 0.60
C TYR A 118 -6.96 -5.06 0.09
N LEU A 119 -7.11 -5.23 -1.22
CA LEU A 119 -7.60 -6.47 -1.80
C LEU A 119 -6.73 -7.66 -1.42
N LYS A 120 -5.40 -7.49 -1.45
CA LYS A 120 -4.49 -8.57 -1.10
C LYS A 120 -4.57 -8.95 0.38
N PHE A 121 -4.72 -7.96 1.25
CA PHE A 121 -4.84 -8.18 2.69
C PHE A 121 -6.18 -8.81 3.06
N ASP A 122 -7.25 -8.35 2.42
CA ASP A 122 -8.59 -8.86 2.62
C ASP A 122 -8.75 -10.31 2.13
N GLU A 123 -8.21 -10.65 0.94
CA GLU A 123 -8.13 -12.03 0.46
C GLU A 123 -7.44 -12.94 1.49
N ALA A 124 -6.28 -12.50 2.02
CA ALA A 124 -5.57 -13.28 3.03
C ALA A 124 -6.38 -13.47 4.32
N LEU A 125 -7.13 -12.46 4.77
CA LEU A 125 -7.98 -12.57 5.96
C LEU A 125 -9.16 -13.53 5.74
N MET A 126 -9.77 -13.50 4.56
CA MET A 126 -10.83 -14.45 4.18
C MET A 126 -10.30 -15.89 4.15
N ASP A 127 -9.09 -16.10 3.64
CA ASP A 127 -8.43 -17.42 3.65
C ASP A 127 -8.19 -17.92 5.09
N PHE A 128 -8.01 -17.01 6.06
CA PHE A 128 -7.94 -17.34 7.49
C PHE A 128 -9.32 -17.51 8.15
N GLY A 129 -10.42 -17.37 7.41
CA GLY A 129 -11.78 -17.55 7.88
C GLY A 129 -12.46 -16.30 8.44
N PHE A 130 -11.86 -15.12 8.27
CA PHE A 130 -12.50 -13.86 8.69
C PHE A 130 -13.55 -13.40 7.68
N GLU A 131 -14.58 -12.73 8.17
CA GLU A 131 -15.65 -12.13 7.39
C GLU A 131 -15.62 -10.60 7.46
N ARG A 132 -15.97 -9.93 6.35
CA ARG A 132 -16.04 -8.45 6.31
C ARG A 132 -17.24 -7.94 7.09
N SER A 133 -17.03 -6.90 7.90
CA SER A 133 -18.12 -6.22 8.59
C SER A 133 -18.95 -5.36 7.64
N GLU A 134 -20.28 -5.45 7.72
CA GLU A 134 -21.19 -4.56 6.98
C GLU A 134 -21.12 -3.10 7.47
N CYS A 135 -20.73 -2.89 8.73
CA CYS A 135 -20.68 -1.57 9.36
C CYS A 135 -19.43 -0.78 8.99
N ASP A 136 -18.31 -1.47 8.76
CA ASP A 136 -17.02 -0.88 8.41
C ASP A 136 -16.25 -1.84 7.49
N PRO A 137 -16.16 -1.54 6.18
CA PRO A 137 -15.47 -2.40 5.22
C PRO A 137 -13.98 -2.61 5.48
N ALA A 138 -13.35 -1.79 6.32
CA ALA A 138 -11.96 -1.98 6.74
C ALA A 138 -11.82 -2.84 8.02
N CYS A 139 -12.93 -3.37 8.53
CA CYS A 139 -12.98 -4.23 9.71
C CYS A 139 -13.46 -5.63 9.31
N THR A 140 -12.78 -6.66 9.83
CA THR A 140 -13.12 -8.06 9.65
C THR A 140 -13.23 -8.76 11.00
N THR A 141 -14.09 -9.76 11.11
CA THR A 141 -14.36 -10.51 12.34
C THR A 141 -14.44 -12.01 12.06
N LEU A 142 -14.19 -12.83 13.08
CA LEU A 142 -14.47 -14.28 13.06
C LEU A 142 -15.88 -14.58 13.59
#